data_AF-A0A256XNN5-F1
#
_entry.id   AF-A0A256XNN5-F1
#
_cell.length_a   1.000
_cell.length_b   1.000
_cell.length_c   1.000
_cell.angle_alpha   90.00
_cell.angle_beta   90.00
_cell.angle_gamma   90.00
#
_symmetry.space_group_name_H-M   'P 1'
#
loop_
_entity.id
_entity.type
_entity.pdbx_description
1 polymer ?
#
loop_
_entity_poly.entity_id
_entity_poly.type
_entity_poly.pdbx_seq_one_letter_code
_entity_poly.pdbx_strand_id
1 'polypeptide(L)'
;MKKHYGKLDKDTPLTIIEFKIQDKFKDEISSADFAYGGYKATEIAKLALTHGLDLSEKEKDILKTLLSTGSIRKTARQIGSLNKRFMIRKILKKVFNTLVKENIITPKIKRRV
;
A
#
# COMPACT_ATOMS: atom_id res chain seq x y z
N MET A 1 31.66 -9.30 12.31
CA MET A 1 31.68 -7.98 12.98
C MET A 1 32.40 -6.90 12.16
N LYS A 2 33.67 -7.07 11.74
CA LYS A 2 34.42 -6.02 10.98
C LYS A 2 33.74 -5.49 9.69
N LYS A 3 33.01 -6.35 8.97
CA LYS A 3 32.32 -5.99 7.71
C LYS A 3 31.15 -5.02 7.89
N HIS A 4 30.46 -5.07 9.05
CA HIS A 4 29.27 -4.26 9.31
C HIS A 4 29.52 -3.13 10.31
N TYR A 5 30.50 -3.30 11.21
CA TYR A 5 30.76 -2.36 12.32
C TYR A 5 32.19 -1.79 12.32
N GLY A 6 33.02 -2.11 11.32
CA GLY A 6 34.39 -1.61 11.23
C GLY A 6 35.36 -2.22 12.26
N LYS A 7 36.49 -1.54 12.50
CA LYS A 7 37.47 -1.93 13.53
C LYS A 7 37.04 -1.31 14.86
N LEU A 8 36.24 -2.05 15.64
CA LEU A 8 35.99 -1.75 17.04
C LEU A 8 37.04 -2.45 17.89
N ASP A 9 37.60 -1.74 18.87
CA ASP A 9 38.42 -2.30 19.95
C ASP A 9 37.62 -2.29 21.26
N LYS A 10 38.26 -2.75 22.35
CA LYS A 10 37.60 -2.90 23.66
C LYS A 10 37.24 -1.55 24.31
N ASP A 11 37.91 -0.48 23.90
CA ASP A 11 37.80 0.84 24.51
C ASP A 11 37.01 1.81 23.63
N THR A 12 36.52 1.35 22.48
CA THR A 12 35.71 2.16 21.57
C THR A 12 34.40 2.52 22.25
N PRO A 13 34.07 3.83 22.41
CA PRO A 13 32.82 4.24 23.01
C PRO A 13 31.64 3.82 22.14
N LEU A 14 30.70 3.10 22.73
CA LEU A 14 29.50 2.60 22.07
C LEU A 14 28.25 3.18 22.72
N THR A 15 27.27 3.52 21.89
CA THR A 15 25.90 3.80 22.34
C THR A 15 24.99 2.70 21.82
N ILE A 16 24.33 1.99 22.73
CA ILE A 16 23.41 0.90 22.40
C ILE A 16 21.98 1.44 22.49
N ILE A 17 21.26 1.38 21.36
CA ILE A 17 19.83 1.71 21.33
C ILE A 17 19.07 0.38 21.43
N GLU A 18 18.38 0.17 22.55
CA GLU A 18 17.52 -1.00 22.74
C GLU A 18 16.07 -0.66 22.35
N PHE A 19 15.49 -1.46 21.46
CA PHE A 19 14.08 -1.36 21.11
C PHE A 19 13.29 -2.49 21.75
N LYS A 20 12.24 -2.14 22.48
CA LYS A 20 11.23 -3.10 22.93
C LYS A 20 10.05 -3.09 21.97
N ILE A 21 9.72 -4.26 21.45
CA ILE A 21 8.49 -4.44 20.67
C ILE A 21 7.32 -4.35 21.65
N GLN A 22 6.56 -3.24 21.61
CA GLN A 22 5.34 -3.13 22.42
C GLN A 22 4.21 -3.97 21.85
N ASP A 23 3.97 -3.85 20.54
CA ASP A 23 2.90 -4.55 19.85
C ASP A 23 3.41 -5.16 18.55
N LYS A 24 2.97 -6.40 18.27
CA LYS A 24 3.05 -6.99 16.94
C LYS A 24 1.66 -6.94 16.32
N PHE A 25 1.52 -6.21 15.24
CA PHE A 25 0.32 -6.31 14.42
C PHE A 25 0.17 -7.76 13.93
N LYS A 26 -1.02 -8.34 14.07
CA LYS A 26 -1.32 -9.70 13.58
C LYS A 26 -1.16 -9.81 12.06
N ASP A 27 -1.46 -8.72 11.36
CA ASP A 27 -1.28 -8.58 9.92
C ASP A 27 -0.08 -7.66 9.63
N GLU A 28 0.64 -7.92 8.55
CA GLU A 28 1.65 -6.99 8.03
C GLU A 28 0.97 -5.68 7.61
N ILE A 29 1.05 -4.66 8.46
CA ILE A 29 0.61 -3.31 8.11
C ILE A 29 1.77 -2.60 7.42
N SER A 30 1.70 -2.49 6.11
CA SER A 30 2.59 -1.60 5.36
C SER A 30 2.05 -0.18 5.39
N SER A 31 2.93 0.82 5.23
CA SER A 31 2.51 2.21 5.05
C SER A 31 1.56 2.41 3.85
N ALA A 32 1.51 1.46 2.91
CA ALA A 32 0.55 1.47 1.81
C ALA A 32 -0.89 1.14 2.25
N ASP A 33 -1.09 0.44 3.36
CA ASP A 33 -2.43 0.06 3.86
C ASP A 33 -3.19 1.26 4.45
N PHE A 34 -2.47 2.33 4.83
CA PHE A 34 -3.06 3.61 5.21
C PHE A 34 -3.49 4.47 4.00
N ALA A 35 -3.02 4.17 2.79
CA ALA A 35 -3.22 5.05 1.63
C ALA A 35 -4.69 5.14 1.19
N TYR A 36 -5.51 4.15 1.55
CA TYR A 36 -6.92 4.06 1.18
C TYR A 36 -7.82 4.01 2.41
N GLY A 37 -7.49 4.76 3.46
CA GLY A 37 -8.32 4.84 4.66
C GLY A 37 -8.51 3.50 5.39
N GLY A 38 -7.50 2.61 5.34
CA GLY A 38 -7.55 1.29 5.94
C GLY A 38 -8.14 0.17 5.05
N TYR A 39 -8.49 0.48 3.81
CA TYR A 39 -8.84 -0.56 2.83
C TYR A 39 -7.60 -1.08 2.11
N LYS A 40 -7.61 -2.37 1.78
CA LYS A 40 -6.62 -2.99 0.88
C LYS A 40 -6.87 -2.51 -0.56
N ALA A 41 -5.81 -2.45 -1.36
CA ALA A 41 -5.90 -2.08 -2.77
C ALA A 41 -6.90 -2.95 -3.57
N THR A 42 -6.98 -4.24 -3.24
CA THR A 42 -7.92 -5.19 -3.85
C THR A 42 -9.37 -4.94 -3.42
N GLU A 43 -9.62 -4.53 -2.17
CA GLU A 43 -10.96 -4.15 -1.72
C GLU A 43 -11.46 -2.93 -2.52
N ILE A 44 -10.62 -1.91 -2.67
CA ILE A 44 -10.94 -0.71 -3.47
C ILE A 44 -11.22 -1.07 -4.92
N ALA A 45 -10.38 -1.91 -5.53
CA ALA A 45 -10.60 -2.35 -6.91
C ALA A 45 -11.93 -3.10 -7.09
N LYS A 46 -12.29 -3.97 -6.12
CA LYS A 46 -13.53 -4.73 -6.15
C LYS A 46 -14.74 -3.79 -6.06
N LEU A 47 -14.75 -2.89 -5.06
CA LEU A 47 -15.83 -1.93 -4.87
C LEU A 47 -16.06 -1.06 -6.12
N ALA A 48 -14.97 -0.56 -6.72
CA ALA A 48 -15.05 0.27 -7.92
C ALA A 48 -15.74 -0.43 -9.09
N LEU A 49 -15.41 -1.71 -9.32
CA LEU A 49 -15.97 -2.50 -10.40
C LEU A 49 -17.41 -2.93 -10.11
N THR A 50 -17.74 -3.23 -8.84
CA THR A 50 -19.09 -3.65 -8.44
C THR A 50 -20.09 -2.50 -8.47
N HIS A 51 -19.70 -1.30 -8.03
CA HIS A 51 -20.57 -0.13 -8.00
C HIS A 51 -20.63 0.64 -9.33
N GLY A 52 -19.96 0.15 -10.38
CA GLY A 52 -20.07 0.72 -11.73
C GLY A 52 -19.56 2.16 -11.83
N LEU A 53 -18.50 2.52 -11.09
CA LEU A 53 -17.92 3.85 -11.18
C LEU A 53 -17.54 4.22 -12.62
N ASP A 54 -17.64 5.51 -12.94
CA ASP A 54 -17.19 6.05 -14.22
C ASP A 54 -15.66 5.94 -14.35
N LEU A 55 -15.23 4.86 -15.02
CA LEU A 55 -13.85 4.48 -15.23
C LEU A 55 -13.64 4.22 -16.71
N SER A 56 -12.50 4.67 -17.23
CA SER A 56 -12.07 4.29 -18.58
C SER A 56 -11.86 2.77 -18.67
N GLU A 57 -12.04 2.19 -19.87
CA GLU A 57 -11.81 0.75 -20.08
C GLU A 57 -10.41 0.30 -19.65
N LYS A 58 -9.41 1.16 -19.85
CA LYS A 58 -8.04 0.91 -19.38
C LYS A 58 -7.93 0.89 -17.86
N GLU A 59 -8.63 1.76 -17.15
CA GLU A 59 -8.68 1.73 -15.67
C GLU A 59 -9.38 0.45 -15.20
N LYS A 60 -10.49 0.05 -15.82
CA LYS A 60 -11.20 -1.19 -15.49
C LYS A 60 -10.30 -2.42 -15.67
N ASP A 61 -9.57 -2.51 -16.77
CA ASP A 61 -8.66 -3.64 -17.03
C ASP A 61 -7.51 -3.70 -16.02
N ILE A 62 -6.96 -2.55 -15.63
CA ILE A 62 -5.93 -2.48 -14.58
C ILE A 62 -6.50 -2.97 -13.24
N LEU A 63 -7.72 -2.56 -12.87
CA LEU A 63 -8.35 -3.00 -11.62
C LEU A 63 -8.70 -4.49 -11.65
N LYS A 64 -9.19 -5.02 -12.77
CA LYS A 64 -9.41 -6.47 -12.94
C LYS A 64 -8.10 -7.25 -12.82
N THR A 65 -7.03 -6.76 -13.43
CA THR A 65 -5.68 -7.36 -13.30
C THR A 65 -5.16 -7.28 -11.87
N LEU A 66 -5.46 -6.20 -11.15
CA LEU A 66 -5.12 -6.08 -9.72
C LEU A 66 -5.87 -7.11 -8.87
N LEU A 67 -7.15 -7.36 -9.16
CA LEU A 67 -7.92 -8.39 -8.46
C LEU A 67 -7.37 -9.80 -8.71
N SER A 68 -6.97 -10.12 -9.94
CA SER A 68 -6.39 -11.43 -10.25
C SER A 68 -5.00 -11.62 -9.64
N THR A 69 -4.17 -10.58 -9.63
CA THR A 69 -2.79 -10.68 -9.13
C THR A 69 -2.64 -10.46 -7.61
N GLY A 70 -3.60 -9.80 -6.99
CA GLY A 70 -3.62 -9.47 -5.55
C GLY A 70 -2.53 -8.50 -5.10
N SER A 71 -1.73 -7.93 -6.02
CA SER A 71 -0.57 -7.12 -5.66
C SER A 71 -0.23 -6.09 -6.72
N ILE A 72 -0.15 -4.82 -6.31
CA ILE A 72 0.25 -3.68 -7.17
C ILE A 72 1.55 -3.96 -7.92
N ARG A 73 2.53 -4.61 -7.26
CA ARG A 73 3.83 -4.95 -7.88
C ARG A 73 3.66 -6.01 -8.97
N LYS A 74 2.83 -7.04 -8.75
CA LYS A 74 2.58 -8.09 -9.74
C LYS A 74 1.78 -7.53 -10.92
N THR A 75 0.73 -6.75 -10.63
CA THR A 75 -0.06 -6.02 -11.63
C THR A 75 0.83 -5.16 -12.53
N ALA A 76 1.71 -4.34 -11.95
CA ALA A 76 2.61 -3.47 -12.71
C ALA A 76 3.52 -4.25 -13.67
N ARG A 77 4.02 -5.43 -13.23
CA ARG A 77 4.82 -6.32 -14.08
C ARG A 77 4.00 -6.89 -15.24
N GLN A 78 2.76 -7.30 -14.97
CA GLN A 78 1.87 -7.87 -15.99
C GLN A 78 1.46 -6.84 -17.05
N ILE A 79 1.24 -5.58 -16.67
CA ILE A 79 0.91 -4.49 -17.62
C ILE A 79 2.15 -3.84 -18.27
N GLY A 80 3.35 -4.42 -18.06
CA GLY A 80 4.53 -4.14 -18.87
C GLY A 80 5.69 -3.39 -18.20
N SER A 81 5.54 -2.74 -17.04
CA SER A 81 6.70 -2.09 -16.37
C SER A 81 6.49 -1.79 -14.89
N LEU A 82 7.57 -1.91 -14.10
CA LEU A 82 7.64 -1.52 -12.70
C LEU A 82 7.26 -0.06 -12.45
N ASN A 83 7.53 0.85 -13.39
CA ASN A 83 7.18 2.27 -13.29
C ASN A 83 5.66 2.49 -13.28
N LYS A 84 4.86 1.49 -13.66
CA LYS A 84 3.39 1.54 -13.63
C LYS A 84 2.82 1.44 -12.22
N ARG A 85 3.61 1.08 -11.19
CA ARG A 85 3.14 1.06 -9.80
C ARG A 85 2.56 2.41 -9.35
N PHE A 86 3.20 3.51 -9.75
CA PHE A 86 2.73 4.86 -9.44
C PHE A 86 1.37 5.15 -10.09
N MET A 87 1.22 4.77 -11.37
CA MET A 87 -0.04 4.88 -12.09
C MET A 87 -1.16 4.10 -11.39
N ILE A 88 -0.93 2.84 -11.03
CA ILE A 88 -1.92 2.00 -10.33
C ILE A 88 -2.32 2.65 -9.00
N ARG A 89 -1.36 3.15 -8.21
CA ARG A 89 -1.64 3.86 -6.96
C ARG A 89 -2.46 5.13 -7.18
N LYS A 90 -2.19 5.88 -8.25
CA LYS A 90 -2.94 7.09 -8.61
C LYS A 90 -4.39 6.76 -8.96
N ILE A 91 -4.61 5.70 -9.74
CA ILE A 91 -5.96 5.20 -10.07
C ILE A 91 -6.69 4.78 -8.80
N LEU A 92 -6.07 3.95 -7.96
CA LEU A 92 -6.68 3.50 -6.69
C LEU A 92 -7.02 4.66 -5.76
N LYS A 93 -6.17 5.68 -5.68
CA LYS A 93 -6.44 6.88 -4.87
C LYS A 93 -7.61 7.69 -5.41
N LYS A 94 -7.68 7.89 -6.74
CA LYS A 94 -8.82 8.53 -7.41
C LYS A 94 -10.11 7.77 -7.09
N VAL A 95 -10.11 6.46 -7.32
CA VAL A 95 -11.24 5.56 -7.06
C VAL A 95 -11.69 5.62 -5.60
N PHE A 96 -10.77 5.48 -4.65
CA PHE A 96 -11.09 5.56 -3.23
C PHE A 96 -11.77 6.89 -2.88
N ASN A 97 -11.23 8.01 -3.35
CA ASN A 97 -11.81 9.32 -3.10
C ASN A 97 -13.21 9.45 -3.70
N THR A 98 -13.44 8.89 -4.90
CA THR A 98 -14.78 8.86 -5.52
C THR A 98 -15.76 8.06 -4.68
N LEU A 99 -15.38 6.84 -4.24
CA LEU A 99 -16.23 6.00 -3.39
C LEU A 99 -16.61 6.69 -2.07
N VAL A 100 -15.67 7.43 -1.48
CA VAL A 100 -15.95 8.22 -0.26
C VAL A 100 -16.85 9.42 -0.57
N LYS A 101 -16.59 10.14 -1.66
CA LYS A 101 -17.39 11.30 -2.07
C LYS A 101 -18.85 10.94 -2.36
N GLU A 102 -19.07 9.77 -2.95
CA GLU A 102 -20.40 9.25 -3.26
C GLU A 102 -21.08 8.54 -2.07
N ASN A 103 -20.46 8.57 -0.87
CA ASN A 103 -20.93 7.91 0.34
C ASN A 103 -21.13 6.38 0.20
N ILE A 104 -20.44 5.74 -0.75
CA ILE A 104 -20.47 4.29 -0.92
C ILE A 104 -19.67 3.61 0.22
N ILE A 105 -18.57 4.24 0.64
CA ILE A 105 -17.77 3.78 1.78
C ILE A 105 -17.35 4.92 2.69
N THR A 106 -17.04 4.59 3.94
CA THR A 106 -16.38 5.48 4.89
C THR A 106 -14.97 4.98 5.20
N PRO A 107 -13.97 5.87 5.41
CA PRO A 107 -12.62 5.46 5.83
C PRO A 107 -12.67 4.68 7.16
N LYS A 108 -12.04 3.50 7.20
CA LYS A 108 -11.92 2.67 8.41
C LYS A 108 -11.01 3.31 9.46
N ILE A 109 -10.05 4.11 9.01
CA ILE A 109 -9.07 4.79 9.86
C ILE A 109 -9.31 6.30 9.77
N LYS A 110 -9.52 6.94 10.93
CA LYS A 110 -9.54 8.41 11.02
C LYS A 110 -8.13 8.94 10.78
N ARG A 111 -7.96 9.83 9.79
CA ARG A 111 -6.76 10.66 9.73
C ARG A 111 -6.76 11.52 11.00
N ARG A 112 -5.82 11.25 11.91
CA ARG A 112 -5.40 12.29 12.86
C ARG A 112 -4.74 13.37 12.01
N VAL A 113 -5.43 14.50 11.87
CA VAL A 113 -4.88 15.72 11.29
C VAL A 113 -3.80 16.24 12.23
#